data_AF-A0ABD3L369-F1
#
_entry.id   AF-A0ABD3L369-F1
#
_cell.length_a   1.000
_cell.length_b   1.000
_cell.length_c   1.000
_cell.angle_alpha   90.00
_cell.angle_beta   90.00
_cell.angle_gamma   90.00
#
_symmetry.space_group_name_H-M   'P 1'
#
loop_
_entity.id
_entity.type
_entity.pdbx_description
1 polymer ?
#
loop_
_entity_poly.entity_id
_entity_poly.type
_entity_poly.pdbx_seq_one_letter_code
_entity_poly.pdbx_strand_id
1 'polypeptide(L)'
;MIAAMANFLGYDIYQLELPHVHTNSELRKLLMNTSSKSIIVVITGTNCSVNLSNRSEAPYATAPRSYYDPSAPEATHGSEDGNNSMVTPSGLFNFTHGLWSCCGSERIFVLTTNHIEKLDPAFLERSRINMRIHMSYCSYPALKILLHNYLGSTAEDLSEVVSSELREAVEKAKMTPADISEVLIENRRNEERAVSELLEVWAVLKR
;
A
#
# COMPACT_ATOMS: atom_id res chain seq x y z
N MET A 1 6.21 5.27 -8.26
CA MET A 1 5.07 4.60 -8.94
C MET A 1 3.81 5.44 -8.90
N ILE A 2 3.21 5.73 -7.74
CA ILE A 2 1.94 6.45 -7.62
C ILE A 2 1.97 7.82 -8.34
N ALA A 3 3.03 8.59 -8.12
CA ALA A 3 3.22 9.88 -8.80
C ALA A 3 3.26 9.74 -10.34
N ALA A 4 3.88 8.68 -10.86
CA ALA A 4 3.92 8.42 -12.29
C ALA A 4 2.54 8.04 -12.86
N MET A 5 1.75 7.26 -12.11
CA MET A 5 0.37 6.94 -12.48
C MET A 5 -0.51 8.19 -12.51
N ALA A 6 -0.38 9.05 -11.49
CA ALA A 6 -1.11 10.30 -11.41
C ALA A 6 -0.79 11.22 -12.58
N ASN A 7 0.50 11.37 -12.92
CA ASN A 7 0.94 12.17 -14.05
C ASN A 7 0.44 11.61 -15.40
N PHE A 8 0.45 10.29 -15.56
CA PHE A 8 -0.04 9.64 -16.79
C PHE A 8 -1.56 9.82 -16.99
N LEU A 9 -2.34 9.75 -15.91
CA LEU A 9 -3.80 9.87 -15.95
C LEU A 9 -4.29 11.32 -15.85
N GLY A 10 -3.42 12.26 -15.43
CA GLY A 10 -3.78 13.63 -15.11
C GLY A 10 -4.67 13.73 -13.85
N TYR A 11 -4.35 12.94 -12.82
CA TYR A 11 -5.14 12.84 -11.58
C TYR A 11 -4.46 13.56 -10.41
N ASP A 12 -5.25 14.13 -9.51
CA ASP A 12 -4.75 14.74 -8.27
C ASP A 12 -4.37 13.66 -7.24
N ILE A 13 -3.30 13.87 -6.47
CA ILE A 13 -2.85 12.93 -5.43
C ILE A 13 -3.24 13.44 -4.05
N TYR A 14 -3.95 12.62 -3.28
CA TYR A 14 -4.26 12.88 -1.88
C TYR A 14 -3.63 11.80 -1.00
N GLN A 15 -2.73 12.20 -0.10
CA GLN A 15 -2.15 11.31 0.90
C GLN A 15 -2.99 11.33 2.17
N LEU A 16 -3.41 10.15 2.61
CA LEU A 16 -4.17 9.94 3.83
C LEU A 16 -3.35 9.09 4.80
N GLU A 17 -3.05 9.67 5.95
CA GLU A 17 -2.37 9.00 7.05
C GLU A 17 -3.38 8.63 8.13
N LEU A 18 -3.71 7.33 8.20
CA LEU A 18 -4.68 6.81 9.16
C LEU A 18 -4.36 7.12 10.64
N PRO A 19 -3.09 7.17 11.09
CA PRO A 19 -2.78 7.52 12.49
C PRO A 19 -3.26 8.92 12.91
N HIS A 20 -3.44 9.83 11.96
CA HIS A 20 -3.85 11.22 12.20
C HIS A 20 -5.37 11.43 12.10
N VAL A 21 -6.14 10.38 11.81
CA VAL A 21 -7.60 10.47 11.70
C VAL A 21 -8.24 9.73 12.87
N HIS A 22 -8.91 10.49 13.73
CA HIS A 22 -9.42 9.96 15.01
C HIS A 22 -10.85 9.43 14.89
N THR A 23 -11.60 9.80 13.85
CA THR A 23 -12.99 9.33 13.71
C THR A 23 -13.35 8.94 12.28
N ASN A 24 -14.26 7.98 12.15
CA ASN A 24 -14.84 7.65 10.86
C ASN A 24 -15.54 8.87 10.23
N SER A 25 -16.18 9.74 11.02
CA SER A 25 -16.81 10.96 10.51
C SER A 25 -15.83 11.94 9.87
N GLU A 26 -14.65 12.10 10.46
CA GLU A 26 -13.55 12.90 9.91
C GLU A 26 -13.01 12.29 8.62
N LEU A 27 -12.78 10.97 8.62
CA LEU A 27 -12.41 10.23 7.41
C LEU A 27 -13.42 10.48 6.28
N ARG A 28 -14.71 10.38 6.57
CA ARG A 28 -15.78 10.65 5.60
C ARG A 28 -15.70 12.06 5.04
N LYS A 29 -15.49 13.06 5.90
CA LYS A 29 -15.40 14.46 5.49
C LYS A 29 -14.18 14.71 4.59
N LEU A 30 -13.02 14.17 4.95
CA LEU A 30 -11.80 14.26 4.14
C LEU A 30 -12.00 13.64 2.76
N LEU A 31 -12.59 12.44 2.75
CA LEU A 31 -12.87 11.71 1.54
C LEU A 31 -13.93 12.40 0.65
N MET A 32 -14.94 13.04 1.23
CA MET A 32 -15.93 13.85 0.48
C MET A 32 -15.33 15.12 -0.14
N ASN A 33 -14.31 15.71 0.50
CA ASN A 33 -13.70 16.96 0.04
C ASN A 33 -12.68 16.77 -1.10
N THR A 34 -12.44 15.53 -1.55
CA THR A 34 -11.52 15.26 -2.66
C THR A 34 -12.17 15.54 -4.02
N SER A 35 -11.36 16.01 -4.98
CA SER A 35 -11.77 16.26 -6.36
C SER A 35 -12.17 14.98 -7.10
N SER A 36 -12.94 15.11 -8.18
CA SER A 36 -13.05 14.06 -9.19
C SER A 36 -11.72 13.89 -9.92
N LYS A 37 -11.39 12.68 -10.40
CA LYS A 37 -10.08 12.32 -10.99
C LYS A 37 -8.95 12.40 -9.97
N SER A 38 -9.12 11.67 -8.87
CA SER A 38 -8.17 11.67 -7.76
C SER A 38 -7.61 10.27 -7.48
N ILE A 39 -6.33 10.20 -7.14
CA ILE A 39 -5.70 9.04 -6.51
C ILE A 39 -5.57 9.30 -5.02
N ILE A 40 -6.24 8.49 -4.21
CA ILE A 40 -6.20 8.57 -2.74
C ILE A 40 -5.26 7.47 -2.23
N VAL A 41 -4.13 7.89 -1.67
CA VAL A 41 -3.09 7.02 -1.15
C VAL A 41 -3.29 6.85 0.35
N VAL A 42 -3.50 5.61 0.77
CA VAL A 42 -3.69 5.27 2.18
C VAL A 42 -2.44 4.54 2.67
N ILE A 43 -1.72 5.18 3.59
CA ILE A 43 -0.49 4.64 4.15
C ILE A 43 -0.81 3.95 5.47
N THR A 44 -0.61 2.63 5.51
CA THR A 44 -0.72 1.83 6.75
C THR A 44 0.67 1.68 7.35
N GLY A 45 1.07 2.59 8.23
CA GLY A 45 2.37 2.56 8.91
C GLY A 45 2.49 1.45 9.97
N THR A 46 3.70 1.28 10.53
CA THR A 46 4.09 0.25 11.51
C THR A 46 3.46 0.38 12.91
N ASN A 47 2.77 1.49 13.20
CA ASN A 47 2.05 1.74 14.45
C ASN A 47 0.54 1.90 14.23
N CYS A 48 -0.03 1.19 13.26
CA CYS A 48 -1.47 0.98 13.25
C CYS A 48 -1.83 -0.01 14.38
N SER A 49 -1.89 0.47 15.62
CA SER A 49 -2.64 -0.19 16.70
C SER A 49 -4.14 -0.10 16.46
N VAL A 50 -4.56 -0.23 15.20
CA VAL A 50 -5.94 -0.60 14.92
C VAL A 50 -6.05 -1.95 15.61
N ASN A 51 -6.84 -2.03 16.67
CA ASN A 51 -7.17 -3.30 17.30
C ASN A 51 -7.87 -4.16 16.25
N LEU A 52 -7.06 -4.86 15.45
CA LEU A 52 -7.46 -5.82 14.42
C LEU A 52 -7.74 -7.20 15.05
N SER A 53 -7.57 -7.29 16.38
CA SER A 53 -7.85 -8.46 17.19
C SER A 53 -8.95 -8.10 18.18
N ASN A 54 -10.22 -8.16 17.74
CA ASN A 54 -11.35 -8.60 18.57
C ASN A 54 -12.61 -8.69 17.73
N ARG A 55 -12.63 -9.68 16.83
CA ARG A 55 -13.88 -10.34 16.47
C ARG A 55 -13.70 -11.85 16.48
N SER A 56 -13.04 -12.36 17.52
CA SER A 56 -13.12 -13.78 17.85
C SER A 56 -14.39 -14.02 18.66
N GLU A 57 -15.34 -14.66 18.00
CA GLU A 57 -16.35 -15.58 18.57
C GLU A 57 -17.40 -15.01 19.52
N ALA A 58 -18.57 -14.68 18.96
CA ALA A 58 -19.85 -14.90 19.66
C ALA A 58 -20.58 -16.06 18.94
N PRO A 59 -21.00 -17.13 19.64
CA PRO A 59 -21.51 -18.34 19.01
C PRO A 59 -22.85 -18.13 18.31
N TYR A 60 -23.04 -18.88 17.23
CA TYR A 60 -24.31 -19.14 16.57
C TYR A 60 -25.42 -19.47 17.58
N ALA A 61 -26.46 -18.64 17.62
CA ALA A 61 -27.77 -19.03 18.15
C ALA A 61 -28.84 -18.63 17.12
N THR A 62 -29.24 -19.64 16.34
CA THR A 62 -30.58 -19.90 15.80
C THR A 62 -31.56 -18.71 15.68
N ALA A 63 -31.86 -18.33 14.43
CA ALA A 63 -33.15 -17.70 14.08
C ALA A 63 -34.31 -18.71 14.39
N PRO A 64 -35.58 -18.29 14.62
CA PRO A 64 -36.33 -17.53 13.61
C PRO A 64 -37.48 -16.59 14.08
N ARG A 65 -37.97 -15.80 13.11
CA ARG A 65 -39.35 -15.26 12.92
C ARG A 65 -39.82 -13.98 13.65
N SER A 66 -39.98 -12.93 12.83
CA SER A 66 -41.20 -12.14 12.57
C SER A 66 -42.32 -12.14 13.64
N TYR A 67 -42.48 -11.01 14.36
CA TYR A 67 -43.78 -10.39 14.64
C TYR A 67 -43.58 -8.91 15.07
N TYR A 68 -44.39 -8.00 14.55
CA TYR A 68 -44.43 -6.58 14.91
C TYR A 68 -45.35 -6.44 16.14
N ASP A 69 -44.83 -5.99 17.29
CA ASP A 69 -45.61 -5.68 18.50
C ASP A 69 -45.54 -4.18 18.81
N PRO A 70 -46.65 -3.42 18.75
CA PRO A 70 -46.66 -1.97 18.94
C PRO A 70 -46.64 -1.50 20.42
N SER A 71 -46.31 -2.36 21.38
CA SER A 71 -46.66 -2.15 22.79
C SER A 71 -45.48 -2.21 23.77
N ALA A 72 -44.39 -1.48 23.51
CA ALA A 72 -43.29 -1.30 24.48
C ALA A 72 -42.96 0.19 24.68
N PRO A 73 -42.71 0.65 25.92
CA PRO A 73 -42.66 2.08 26.26
C PRO A 73 -41.39 2.75 25.71
N GLU A 74 -41.51 4.04 25.37
CA GLU A 74 -40.39 4.92 24.97
C GLU A 74 -39.29 4.91 26.04
N ALA A 75 -38.22 4.18 25.79
CA ALA A 75 -36.99 4.22 26.57
C ALA A 75 -36.03 5.22 25.92
N THR A 76 -36.09 6.43 26.47
CA THR A 76 -35.03 7.41 26.68
C THR A 76 -33.60 6.92 26.40
N HIS A 77 -32.88 7.68 25.56
CA HIS A 77 -31.41 7.81 25.48
C HIS A 77 -30.58 6.69 26.11
N GLY A 78 -30.30 5.65 25.33
CA GLY A 78 -29.28 4.63 25.62
C GLY A 78 -27.93 5.02 25.04
N SER A 79 -27.06 5.50 25.93
CA SER A 79 -25.59 5.52 25.90
C SER A 79 -24.87 5.27 24.57
N GLU A 80 -24.16 6.32 24.13
CA GLU A 80 -22.92 6.23 23.36
C GLU A 80 -21.87 5.43 24.17
N ASP A 81 -22.01 4.11 24.23
CA ASP A 81 -21.01 3.23 24.84
C ASP A 81 -19.82 3.06 23.89
N GLY A 82 -18.94 4.07 23.91
CA GLY A 82 -17.59 3.88 24.44
C GLY A 82 -16.68 2.84 23.80
N ASN A 83 -16.85 2.48 22.52
CA ASN A 83 -15.91 1.56 21.86
C ASN A 83 -15.40 2.06 20.50
N ASN A 84 -14.21 2.69 20.57
CA ASN A 84 -13.23 2.98 19.52
C ASN A 84 -13.57 3.99 18.42
N SER A 85 -13.39 5.27 18.79
CA SER A 85 -12.94 6.38 17.94
C SER A 85 -11.56 6.12 17.31
N MET A 86 -11.44 5.05 16.54
CA MET A 86 -10.23 4.76 15.79
C MET A 86 -10.64 4.38 14.38
N VAL A 87 -10.01 5.00 13.39
CA VAL A 87 -10.22 4.61 12.00
C VAL A 87 -9.76 3.18 11.82
N THR A 88 -10.72 2.29 11.57
CA THR A 88 -10.44 0.93 11.13
C THR A 88 -10.39 0.93 9.61
N PRO A 89 -9.53 0.11 8.97
CA PRO A 89 -9.60 -0.02 7.52
C PRO A 89 -10.97 -0.56 7.08
N SER A 90 -11.74 -1.24 7.96
CA SER A 90 -13.11 -1.70 7.70
C SER A 90 -14.08 -0.54 7.61
N GLY A 91 -13.88 0.49 8.44
CA GLY A 91 -14.56 1.77 8.33
C GLY A 91 -14.30 2.47 6.99
N LEU A 92 -13.04 2.46 6.52
CA LEU A 92 -12.65 3.00 5.21
C LEU A 92 -13.39 2.29 4.08
N PHE A 93 -13.35 0.95 4.01
CA PHE A 93 -13.97 0.22 2.90
C PHE A 93 -15.50 0.18 2.99
N ASN A 94 -16.09 0.09 4.19
CA ASN A 94 -17.56 0.18 4.32
C ASN A 94 -18.08 1.54 3.83
N PHE A 95 -17.28 2.60 4.01
CA PHE A 95 -17.60 3.89 3.42
C PHE A 95 -17.46 3.90 1.90
N THR A 96 -16.38 3.31 1.35
CA THR A 96 -16.18 3.27 -0.11
C THR A 96 -17.27 2.48 -0.84
N HIS A 97 -17.77 1.40 -0.26
CA HIS A 97 -18.84 0.59 -0.86
C HIS A 97 -20.23 1.22 -0.75
N GLY A 98 -20.52 1.93 0.35
CA GLY A 98 -21.85 2.46 0.62
C GLY A 98 -22.16 3.83 0.02
N LEU A 99 -21.19 4.77 0.03
CA LEU A 99 -21.46 6.16 -0.34
C LEU A 99 -21.00 6.57 -1.75
N TRP A 100 -20.10 5.81 -2.39
CA TRP A 100 -19.49 6.22 -3.66
C TRP A 100 -19.86 5.38 -4.86
N SER A 101 -20.53 4.26 -4.66
CA SER A 101 -21.14 3.50 -5.75
C SER A 101 -22.17 4.33 -6.54
N CYS A 102 -22.70 5.41 -5.96
CA CYS A 102 -23.69 6.29 -6.59
C CYS A 102 -23.14 7.63 -7.13
N CYS A 103 -21.87 7.98 -6.87
CA CYS A 103 -21.28 9.23 -7.36
C CYS A 103 -20.31 8.88 -8.49
N GLY A 104 -20.66 9.18 -9.74
CA GLY A 104 -19.87 8.92 -10.95
C GLY A 104 -18.54 9.69 -11.06
N SER A 105 -17.88 9.95 -9.93
CA SER A 105 -16.55 10.54 -9.85
C SER A 105 -15.48 9.46 -9.96
N GLU A 106 -14.58 9.59 -10.92
CA GLU A 106 -13.43 8.71 -11.11
C GLU A 106 -12.45 8.87 -9.95
N ARG A 107 -12.25 7.81 -9.16
CA ARG A 107 -11.33 7.81 -8.00
C ARG A 107 -10.61 6.48 -7.90
N ILE A 108 -9.31 6.52 -7.63
CA ILE A 108 -8.47 5.34 -7.45
C ILE A 108 -7.97 5.33 -5.99
N PHE A 109 -8.16 4.20 -5.30
CA PHE A 109 -7.62 3.98 -3.97
C PHE A 109 -6.35 3.13 -4.07
N VAL A 110 -5.24 3.64 -3.52
CA VAL A 110 -3.98 2.91 -3.44
C VAL A 110 -3.63 2.71 -1.97
N LEU A 111 -3.64 1.46 -1.52
CA LEU A 111 -3.20 1.10 -0.19
C LEU A 111 -1.76 0.61 -0.25
N THR A 112 -0.89 1.16 0.59
CA THR A 112 0.50 0.73 0.71
C THR A 112 0.77 0.16 2.10
N THR A 113 1.26 -1.07 2.16
CA THR A 113 1.66 -1.75 3.40
C THR A 113 3.00 -2.45 3.21
N ASN A 114 3.82 -2.46 4.25
CA ASN A 114 5.03 -3.30 4.34
C ASN A 114 4.74 -4.65 5.03
N HIS A 115 3.57 -4.79 5.65
CA HIS A 115 3.17 -5.94 6.48
C HIS A 115 1.78 -6.41 6.08
N ILE A 116 1.70 -7.21 5.01
CA ILE A 116 0.42 -7.74 4.54
C ILE A 116 -0.21 -8.71 5.54
N GLU A 117 0.61 -9.40 6.33
CA GLU A 117 0.25 -10.34 7.38
C GLU A 117 -0.46 -9.68 8.57
N LYS A 118 -0.22 -8.37 8.78
CA LYS A 118 -0.87 -7.60 9.84
C LYS A 118 -2.23 -7.05 9.40
N LEU A 119 -2.59 -7.17 8.12
CA LEU A 119 -3.90 -6.73 7.64
C LEU A 119 -4.93 -7.83 7.92
N ASP A 120 -6.11 -7.42 8.41
CA ASP A 120 -7.26 -8.33 8.55
C ASP A 120 -7.54 -9.01 7.19
N PRO A 121 -7.61 -10.35 7.13
CA PRO A 121 -7.94 -11.10 5.93
C PRO A 121 -9.21 -10.62 5.22
N ALA A 122 -10.17 -10.04 5.96
CA ALA A 122 -11.37 -9.41 5.40
C ALA A 122 -11.06 -8.24 4.45
N PHE A 123 -9.92 -7.55 4.61
CA PHE A 123 -9.43 -6.55 3.64
C PHE A 123 -8.92 -7.17 2.36
N LEU A 124 -8.36 -8.36 2.48
CA LEU A 124 -7.87 -9.14 1.37
C LEU A 124 -9.00 -10.00 0.76
N GLU A 125 -10.27 -9.72 1.06
CA GLU A 125 -11.35 -10.29 0.29
C GLU A 125 -11.43 -9.59 -1.07
N ARG A 126 -11.63 -10.38 -2.13
CA ARG A 126 -11.65 -9.92 -3.53
C ARG A 126 -12.75 -8.88 -3.81
N SER A 127 -13.71 -8.73 -2.92
CA SER A 127 -14.78 -7.73 -3.01
C SER A 127 -14.29 -6.30 -2.76
N ARG A 128 -13.18 -6.10 -2.03
CA ARG A 128 -12.70 -4.78 -1.58
C ARG A 128 -11.42 -4.32 -2.26
N ILE A 129 -10.63 -5.24 -2.81
CA ILE A 129 -9.36 -4.95 -3.52
C ILE A 129 -9.41 -5.56 -4.91
N ASN A 130 -9.38 -4.71 -5.94
CA ASN A 130 -9.41 -5.14 -7.34
C ASN A 130 -8.04 -5.62 -7.85
N MET A 131 -6.94 -5.03 -7.38
CA MET A 131 -5.58 -5.31 -7.87
C MET A 131 -4.58 -5.36 -6.71
N ARG A 132 -3.65 -6.32 -6.77
CA ARG A 132 -2.54 -6.44 -5.81
C ARG A 132 -1.22 -6.44 -6.57
N ILE A 133 -0.32 -5.56 -6.16
CA ILE A 133 1.02 -5.45 -6.72
C ILE A 133 2.00 -5.70 -5.58
N HIS A 134 2.83 -6.74 -5.74
CA HIS A 134 3.90 -7.04 -4.80
C HIS A 134 5.20 -6.38 -5.27
N MET A 135 5.71 -5.44 -4.49
CA MET A 135 6.97 -4.73 -4.78
C MET A 135 8.14 -5.51 -4.15
N SER A 136 8.69 -6.47 -4.90
CA SER A 136 9.82 -7.29 -4.43
C SER A 136 11.17 -6.57 -4.52
N TYR A 137 12.21 -7.24 -4.02
CA TYR A 137 13.60 -6.87 -4.27
C TYR A 137 13.92 -6.78 -5.77
N CYS A 138 15.00 -6.06 -6.07
CA CYS A 138 15.44 -5.88 -7.44
C CYS A 138 15.82 -7.22 -8.06
N SER A 139 15.34 -7.47 -9.28
CA SER A 139 15.73 -8.61 -10.09
C SER A 139 16.73 -8.17 -11.14
N TYR A 140 17.49 -9.10 -11.72
CA TYR A 140 18.45 -8.77 -12.77
C TYR A 140 17.81 -8.02 -13.97
N PRO A 141 16.60 -8.37 -14.46
CA PRO A 141 15.89 -7.56 -15.45
C PRO A 141 15.60 -6.12 -14.97
N ALA A 142 15.23 -5.93 -13.70
CA ALA A 142 15.00 -4.60 -13.14
C ALA A 142 16.31 -3.81 -13.01
N LEU A 143 17.41 -4.45 -12.63
CA LEU A 143 18.74 -3.83 -12.59
C LEU A 143 19.14 -3.30 -13.97
N LYS A 144 18.94 -4.07 -15.04
CA LYS A 144 19.24 -3.60 -16.41
C LYS A 144 18.48 -2.32 -16.77
N ILE A 145 17.21 -2.22 -16.36
CA ILE A 145 16.41 -1.01 -16.56
C ILE A 145 16.99 0.16 -15.76
N LEU A 146 17.44 -0.08 -14.52
CA LEU A 146 18.06 0.96 -13.69
C LEU A 146 19.39 1.43 -14.29
N LEU A 147 20.27 0.51 -14.70
CA LEU A 147 21.54 0.84 -15.36
C LEU A 147 21.31 1.69 -16.59
N HIS A 148 20.37 1.28 -17.46
CA HIS A 148 20.02 2.06 -18.64
C HIS A 148 19.47 3.44 -18.31
N ASN A 149 18.57 3.55 -17.33
CA ASN A 149 17.95 4.82 -16.97
C ASN A 149 18.92 5.82 -16.30
N TYR A 150 19.89 5.33 -15.52
CA TYR A 150 20.81 6.19 -14.75
C TYR A 150 22.15 6.43 -15.42
N LEU A 151 22.71 5.43 -16.11
CA LEU A 151 24.03 5.49 -16.74
C LEU A 151 23.97 5.58 -18.27
N GLY A 152 22.82 5.27 -18.87
CA GLY A 152 22.67 5.20 -20.33
C GLY A 152 23.17 3.89 -20.95
N SER A 153 23.78 3.01 -20.15
CA SER A 153 24.41 1.76 -20.58
C SER A 153 23.37 0.70 -20.92
N THR A 154 23.56 -0.03 -22.02
CA THR A 154 22.77 -1.22 -22.35
C THR A 154 23.48 -2.48 -21.85
N ALA A 155 22.74 -3.59 -21.78
CA ALA A 155 23.33 -4.87 -21.42
C ALA A 155 24.38 -5.36 -22.44
N GLU A 156 24.44 -4.76 -23.63
CA GLU A 156 25.48 -5.03 -24.62
C GLU A 156 26.79 -4.26 -24.33
N ASP A 157 26.74 -3.17 -23.57
CA ASP A 157 27.91 -2.37 -23.20
C ASP A 157 28.75 -3.06 -22.11
N LEU A 158 28.12 -3.94 -21.33
CA LEU A 158 28.78 -4.71 -20.28
C LEU A 158 29.36 -6.02 -20.82
N SER A 159 30.58 -6.37 -20.38
CA SER A 159 31.15 -7.68 -20.70
C SER A 159 30.28 -8.81 -20.15
N GLU A 160 30.24 -9.96 -20.84
CA GLU A 160 29.48 -11.13 -20.39
C GLU A 160 29.86 -11.57 -18.96
N VAL A 161 31.14 -11.41 -18.60
CA VAL A 161 31.66 -11.72 -17.26
C VAL A 161 30.99 -10.84 -16.20
N VAL A 162 31.03 -9.51 -16.38
CA VAL A 162 30.43 -8.54 -15.46
C VAL A 162 28.92 -8.76 -15.36
N SER A 163 28.27 -9.00 -16.49
CA SER A 163 26.84 -9.26 -16.57
C SER A 163 26.43 -10.50 -15.75
N SER A 164 27.22 -11.57 -15.83
CA SER A 164 27.03 -12.80 -15.04
C SER A 164 27.21 -12.55 -13.54
N GLU A 165 28.25 -11.79 -13.16
CA GLU A 165 28.52 -11.44 -11.75
C GLU A 165 27.40 -10.58 -11.16
N LEU A 166 26.95 -9.54 -11.87
CA LEU A 166 25.84 -8.70 -11.45
C LEU A 166 24.57 -9.53 -11.25
N ARG A 167 24.28 -10.47 -12.15
CA ARG A 167 23.11 -11.36 -12.05
C ARG A 167 23.15 -12.20 -10.78
N GLU A 168 24.27 -12.87 -10.53
CA GLU A 168 24.43 -13.71 -9.34
C GLU A 168 24.36 -12.89 -8.04
N ALA A 169 24.93 -11.68 -8.07
CA ALA A 169 24.96 -10.81 -6.91
C ALA A 169 23.58 -10.25 -6.56
N VAL A 170 22.80 -9.81 -7.55
CA VAL A 170 21.41 -9.32 -7.35
C VAL A 170 20.51 -10.40 -6.74
N GLU A 171 20.62 -11.64 -7.20
CA GLU A 171 19.82 -12.75 -6.68
C GLU A 171 20.13 -13.05 -5.20
N LYS A 172 21.36 -12.79 -4.74
CA LYS A 172 21.80 -13.07 -3.36
C LYS A 172 21.58 -11.91 -2.41
N ALA A 173 21.84 -10.67 -2.84
CA ALA A 173 21.92 -9.52 -1.95
C ALA A 173 20.57 -8.99 -1.45
N LYS A 174 19.45 -9.37 -2.10
CA LYS A 174 18.09 -8.90 -1.76
C LYS A 174 18.03 -7.39 -1.51
N MET A 175 18.59 -6.61 -2.43
CA MET A 175 18.55 -5.14 -2.35
C MET A 175 17.28 -4.59 -3.00
N THR A 176 16.79 -3.47 -2.48
CA THR A 176 15.65 -2.79 -3.07
C THR A 176 16.10 -1.97 -4.30
N PRO A 177 15.18 -1.68 -5.24
CA PRO A 177 15.49 -0.75 -6.33
C PRO A 177 15.97 0.63 -5.85
N ALA A 178 15.58 1.05 -4.64
CA ALA A 178 16.02 2.31 -4.05
C ALA A 178 17.52 2.26 -3.67
N ASP A 179 17.93 1.22 -2.97
CA ASP A 179 19.34 1.04 -2.55
C ASP A 179 20.27 1.00 -3.77
N ILE A 180 19.85 0.31 -4.84
CA ILE A 180 20.62 0.26 -6.09
C ILE A 180 20.66 1.64 -6.76
N SER A 181 19.52 2.34 -6.81
CA SER A 181 19.47 3.66 -7.43
C SER A 181 20.37 4.68 -6.72
N GLU A 182 20.56 4.57 -5.41
CA GLU A 182 21.45 5.43 -4.64
C GLU A 182 22.89 5.31 -5.15
N VAL A 183 23.43 4.08 -5.22
CA VAL A 183 24.79 3.81 -5.73
C VAL A 183 24.96 4.29 -7.17
N LEU A 184 23.94 4.08 -8.02
CA LEU A 184 23.97 4.53 -9.41
C LEU A 184 23.96 6.06 -9.54
N ILE A 185 23.22 6.76 -8.69
CA ILE A 185 23.13 8.23 -8.71
C ILE A 185 24.45 8.86 -8.27
N GLU A 186 25.11 8.28 -7.25
CA GLU A 186 26.41 8.75 -6.75
C GLU A 186 27.50 8.62 -7.82
N ASN A 187 27.46 7.54 -8.61
CA ASN A 187 28.43 7.24 -9.65
C ASN A 187 27.95 7.52 -11.08
N ARG A 188 26.93 8.36 -11.27
CA ARG A 188 26.25 8.56 -12.57
C ARG A 188 27.14 8.97 -13.76
N ARG A 189 28.37 9.40 -13.51
CA ARG A 189 29.35 9.85 -14.53
C ARG A 189 30.45 8.82 -14.81
N ASN A 190 30.49 7.74 -14.05
CA ASN A 190 31.52 6.71 -14.15
C ASN A 190 30.87 5.33 -13.98
N GLU A 191 30.55 4.71 -15.12
CA GLU A 191 29.91 3.41 -15.18
C GLU A 191 30.75 2.30 -14.52
N GLU A 192 32.05 2.25 -14.84
CA GLU A 192 32.96 1.23 -14.29
C GLU A 192 32.99 1.30 -12.75
N ARG A 193 33.03 2.51 -12.20
CA ARG A 193 33.00 2.73 -10.76
C ARG A 193 31.64 2.34 -10.16
N ALA A 194 30.53 2.68 -10.81
CA ALA A 194 29.19 2.32 -10.36
C ALA A 194 29.02 0.79 -10.27
N VAL A 195 29.48 0.07 -11.29
CA VAL A 195 29.44 -1.39 -11.34
C VAL A 195 30.36 -2.01 -10.27
N SER A 196 31.58 -1.51 -10.13
CA SER A 196 32.51 -1.99 -9.10
C SER A 196 31.95 -1.80 -7.70
N GLU A 197 31.37 -0.64 -7.41
CA GLU A 197 30.80 -0.33 -6.10
C GLU A 197 29.56 -1.18 -5.80
N LEU A 198 28.71 -1.44 -6.80
CA LEU A 198 27.60 -2.39 -6.65
C LEU A 198 28.10 -3.79 -6.29
N LEU A 199 29.15 -4.28 -6.97
CA LEU A 199 29.74 -5.59 -6.67
C LEU A 199 30.36 -5.63 -5.26
N GLU A 200 31.01 -4.55 -4.82
CA GLU A 200 31.56 -4.43 -3.46
C GLU A 200 30.47 -4.44 -2.39
N VAL A 201 29.42 -3.63 -2.55
CA VAL A 201 28.27 -3.60 -1.63
C VAL A 201 27.65 -5.00 -1.52
N TRP A 202 27.52 -5.72 -2.63
CA TRP A 202 27.02 -7.09 -2.63
C TRP A 202 27.99 -8.12 -2.02
N ALA A 203 29.29 -7.91 -2.11
CA ALA A 203 30.27 -8.77 -1.46
C ALA A 203 30.22 -8.64 0.07
N VAL A 204 29.93 -7.45 0.60
CA VAL A 204 29.75 -7.22 2.04
C VAL A 204 28.48 -7.89 2.55
N LEU A 205 27.37 -7.81 1.80
CA LEU A 205 26.09 -8.45 2.15
C LEU A 205 26.10 -9.98 2.06
N LYS A 206 27.13 -10.59 1.46
CA LYS A 206 27.34 -12.05 1.42
C LYS A 206 27.94 -12.62 2.72
N ARG A 207 28.46 -11.80 3.65
CA ARG A 207 29.00 -12.25 4.95
C ARG A 207 27.93 -12.26 6.03
#